data_AF-A0A226GQT6-F1
#
_entry.id   AF-A0A226GQT6-F1
#
_cell.length_a   1.000
_cell.length_b   1.000
_cell.length_c   1.000
_cell.angle_alpha   90.00
_cell.angle_beta   90.00
_cell.angle_gamma   90.00
#
_symmetry.space_group_name_H-M   'P 1'
#
loop_
_entity.id
_entity.type
_entity.pdbx_description
1 polymer ?
#
loop_
_entity_poly.entity_id
_entity_poly.type
_entity_poly.pdbx_seq_one_letter_code
_entity_poly.pdbx_strand_id
1 'polypeptide(L)'
;MMLIPPPEYATWTPKAKYDDVTDEEMKDVMLITFVIKRGYYDQEPISMRAIAPVRVEFGRLFILTLQGYNEHNPENEIELIQPEGQDYNWVFFIENKWHQKQGITPNEHVGANPITENSVVICERRRKRSVKEVQKIIKSDDIIYDARMMNETAKKVQIEGIENSKSVKKIE
;
A
#
# COMPACT_ATOMS: atom_id res chain seq x y z
N MET A 1 -0.36 28.51 0.68
CA MET A 1 -1.18 27.40 1.21
C MET A 1 -0.38 26.13 1.04
N MET A 2 -0.01 25.46 2.14
CA MET A 2 0.78 24.24 2.09
C MET A 2 -0.15 23.06 1.79
N LEU A 3 0.00 22.45 0.61
CA LEU A 3 -0.75 21.27 0.19
C LEU A 3 -0.09 20.04 0.83
N ILE A 4 -0.62 19.58 1.95
CA ILE A 4 -0.19 18.30 2.54
C ILE A 4 -0.64 17.20 1.57
N PRO A 5 0.28 16.38 1.03
CA PRO A 5 -0.11 15.29 0.15
C PRO A 5 -1.01 14.32 0.92
N PRO A 6 -2.06 13.79 0.29
CA PRO A 6 -2.90 12.79 0.93
C PRO A 6 -2.05 11.57 1.33
N PRO A 7 -2.37 10.90 2.45
CA PRO A 7 -1.62 9.74 2.92
C PRO A 7 -1.55 8.67 1.83
N GLU A 8 -0.34 8.21 1.52
CA GLU A 8 -0.13 7.06 0.64
C GLU A 8 -0.41 5.78 1.43
N TYR A 9 -1.56 5.16 1.18
CA TYR A 9 -1.89 3.86 1.78
C TYR A 9 -1.13 2.75 1.05
N ALA A 10 -0.46 1.88 1.82
CA ALA A 10 0.20 0.70 1.27
C ALA A 10 -0.83 -0.17 0.53
N THR A 11 -0.61 -0.40 -0.76
CA THR A 11 -1.44 -1.29 -1.57
C THR A 11 -1.08 -2.74 -1.30
N TRP A 12 -2.08 -3.61 -1.26
CA TRP A 12 -1.91 -5.03 -1.06
C TRP A 12 -2.39 -5.82 -2.28
N THR A 13 -1.66 -6.87 -2.65
CA THR A 13 -2.04 -7.79 -3.73
C THR A 13 -2.37 -9.15 -3.12
N PRO A 14 -3.49 -9.77 -3.52
CA PRO A 14 -3.84 -11.13 -3.11
C PRO A 14 -2.74 -12.15 -3.42
N LYS A 15 -2.64 -13.19 -2.59
CA LYS A 15 -1.90 -14.42 -2.91
C LYS A 15 -2.73 -15.24 -3.90
N ALA A 16 -2.08 -16.09 -4.69
CA ALA A 16 -2.74 -16.92 -5.70
C ALA A 16 -3.79 -17.88 -5.12
N LYS A 17 -3.60 -18.31 -3.86
CA LYS A 17 -4.53 -19.19 -3.15
C LYS A 17 -4.49 -18.91 -1.65
N TYR A 18 -5.64 -19.10 -1.01
CA TYR A 18 -5.80 -19.12 0.43
C TYR A 18 -6.40 -20.44 0.87
N ASP A 19 -6.04 -20.89 2.06
CA ASP A 19 -6.64 -22.04 2.71
C ASP A 19 -7.96 -21.65 3.41
N ASP A 20 -8.88 -22.59 3.54
CA ASP A 20 -10.16 -22.38 4.23
C ASP A 20 -9.96 -22.10 5.72
N VAL A 21 -10.87 -21.32 6.33
CA VAL A 21 -10.81 -21.00 7.76
C VAL A 21 -11.09 -22.25 8.60
N THR A 22 -10.21 -22.52 9.56
CA THR A 22 -10.32 -23.69 10.45
C THR A 22 -11.30 -23.43 11.60
N ASP A 23 -11.84 -24.51 12.19
CA ASP A 23 -12.71 -24.42 13.37
C ASP A 23 -12.03 -23.73 14.57
N GLU A 24 -10.71 -23.88 14.71
CA GLU A 24 -9.96 -23.21 15.76
C GLU A 24 -9.86 -21.69 15.54
N GLU A 25 -9.70 -21.26 14.29
CA GLU A 25 -9.71 -19.84 13.94
C GLU A 25 -11.09 -19.21 14.18
N MET A 26 -12.17 -19.99 14.05
CA MET A 26 -13.56 -19.58 14.27
C MET A 26 -13.95 -19.43 15.76
N LYS A 27 -13.08 -19.72 16.72
CA LYS A 27 -13.40 -19.65 18.16
C LYS A 27 -13.78 -18.23 18.61
N ASP A 28 -13.12 -17.22 18.05
CA ASP A 28 -13.35 -15.81 18.35
C ASP A 28 -13.73 -15.08 17.06
N VAL A 29 -14.95 -14.56 16.97
CA VAL A 29 -15.46 -13.87 15.77
C VAL A 29 -16.13 -12.54 16.10
N MET A 30 -16.20 -11.67 15.10
CA MET A 30 -16.97 -10.43 15.13
C MET A 30 -17.72 -10.24 13.82
N LEU A 31 -18.81 -9.46 13.82
CA LEU A 31 -19.57 -9.18 12.62
C LEU A 31 -19.15 -7.84 12.03
N ILE A 32 -18.72 -7.82 10.77
CA ILE A 32 -18.28 -6.61 10.06
C ILE A 32 -19.08 -6.42 8.77
N THR A 33 -18.97 -5.23 8.18
CA THR A 33 -19.54 -4.93 6.86
C THR A 33 -18.44 -4.49 5.92
N PHE A 34 -18.31 -5.14 4.77
CA PHE A 34 -17.49 -4.64 3.67
C PHE A 34 -18.32 -3.72 2.78
N VAL A 35 -17.72 -2.60 2.36
CA VAL A 35 -18.25 -1.69 1.34
C VAL A 35 -17.30 -1.70 0.16
N ILE A 36 -17.78 -2.14 -0.99
CA ILE A 36 -16.96 -2.46 -2.16
C ILE A 36 -17.73 -2.22 -3.46
N LYS A 37 -17.04 -1.78 -4.50
CA LYS A 37 -17.62 -1.69 -5.86
C LYS A 37 -17.53 -3.04 -6.55
N ARG A 38 -18.53 -3.47 -7.33
CA ARG A 38 -18.48 -4.78 -8.02
C ARG A 38 -17.35 -4.79 -9.06
N GLY A 39 -17.35 -3.83 -9.97
CA GLY A 39 -16.26 -3.60 -10.93
C GLY A 39 -15.39 -2.37 -10.61
N TYR A 40 -14.32 -2.20 -11.39
CA TYR A 40 -13.45 -1.01 -11.25
C TYR A 40 -14.15 0.30 -11.65
N TYR A 41 -15.01 0.26 -12.67
CA TYR A 41 -15.68 1.43 -13.24
C TYR A 41 -17.06 1.72 -12.63
N ASP A 42 -17.54 0.85 -11.74
CA ASP A 42 -18.83 1.02 -11.10
C ASP A 42 -18.87 2.29 -10.28
N GLN A 43 -20.02 2.97 -10.30
CA GLN A 43 -20.22 4.20 -9.55
C GLN A 43 -20.64 3.90 -8.10
N GLU A 44 -21.56 2.95 -7.93
CA GLU A 44 -22.18 2.65 -6.66
C GLU A 44 -21.52 1.43 -5.97
N PRO A 45 -21.09 1.57 -4.70
CA PRO A 45 -20.64 0.43 -3.92
C PRO A 45 -21.83 -0.41 -3.44
N ILE A 46 -21.58 -1.68 -3.21
CA ILE A 46 -22.46 -2.59 -2.47
C ILE A 46 -21.92 -2.75 -1.04
N SER A 47 -22.79 -3.18 -0.14
CA SER A 47 -22.42 -3.55 1.23
C SER A 47 -22.71 -5.02 1.47
N MET A 48 -21.80 -5.72 2.14
CA MET A 48 -21.94 -7.14 2.45
C MET A 48 -21.43 -7.43 3.87
N ARG A 49 -22.25 -8.12 4.67
CA ARG A 49 -21.89 -8.48 6.05
C ARG A 49 -21.10 -9.78 6.06
N ALA A 50 -20.07 -9.84 6.91
CA ALA A 50 -19.21 -11.00 7.04
C ALA A 50 -18.91 -11.30 8.51
N ILE A 51 -18.90 -12.59 8.86
CA ILE A 51 -18.34 -13.06 10.13
C ILE A 51 -16.82 -13.04 9.97
N ALA A 52 -16.15 -12.27 10.80
CA ALA A 52 -14.72 -12.04 10.77
C ALA A 52 -14.05 -12.72 11.98
N PRO A 53 -13.33 -13.83 11.77
CA PRO A 53 -12.59 -14.48 12.83
C PRO A 53 -11.37 -13.65 13.20
N VAL A 54 -11.21 -13.39 14.50
CA VAL A 54 -10.21 -12.45 15.05
C VAL A 54 -8.78 -12.88 14.68
N ARG A 55 -8.55 -14.19 14.56
CA ARG A 55 -7.23 -14.82 14.36
C ARG A 55 -6.88 -15.09 12.90
N VAL A 56 -7.69 -14.67 11.94
CA VAL A 56 -7.41 -14.85 10.50
C VAL A 56 -6.71 -13.62 9.93
N GLU A 57 -5.74 -13.77 9.04
CA GLU A 57 -5.16 -12.66 8.26
C GLU A 57 -6.29 -11.90 7.54
N PHE A 58 -6.35 -10.58 7.67
CA PHE A 58 -7.46 -9.80 7.11
C PHE A 58 -7.59 -9.98 5.58
N GLY A 59 -6.47 -10.00 4.85
CA GLY A 59 -6.45 -10.21 3.40
C GLY A 59 -6.99 -11.58 2.98
N ARG A 60 -6.74 -12.62 3.79
CA ARG A 60 -7.30 -13.97 3.60
C ARG A 60 -8.81 -13.95 3.80
N LEU A 61 -9.28 -13.37 4.91
CA LEU A 61 -10.71 -13.21 5.18
C LEU A 61 -11.41 -12.49 4.02
N PHE A 62 -10.83 -11.38 3.55
CA PHE A 62 -11.38 -10.58 2.47
C PHE A 62 -11.58 -11.42 1.18
N ILE A 63 -10.54 -12.13 0.71
CA ILE A 63 -10.63 -12.91 -0.53
C ILE A 63 -11.63 -14.06 -0.41
N LEU A 64 -11.59 -14.83 0.68
CA LEU A 64 -12.56 -15.91 0.91
C LEU A 64 -14.00 -15.39 0.96
N THR A 65 -14.20 -14.20 1.55
CA THR A 65 -15.52 -13.56 1.60
C THR A 65 -16.03 -13.19 0.21
N LEU A 66 -15.17 -12.62 -0.66
CA LEU A 66 -15.58 -12.26 -2.02
C LEU A 66 -15.84 -13.51 -2.88
N GLN A 67 -15.03 -14.55 -2.73
CA GLN A 67 -15.23 -15.82 -3.42
C GLN A 67 -16.58 -16.44 -3.03
N GLY A 68 -16.86 -16.57 -1.73
CA GLY A 68 -18.14 -17.07 -1.25
C GLY A 68 -19.32 -16.20 -1.69
N TYR A 69 -19.16 -14.87 -1.77
CA TYR A 69 -20.19 -13.99 -2.32
C TYR A 69 -20.46 -14.28 -3.80
N ASN A 70 -19.42 -14.39 -4.63
CA ASN A 70 -19.55 -14.63 -6.07
C ASN A 70 -20.22 -15.99 -6.34
N GLU A 71 -19.85 -17.04 -5.60
CA GLU A 71 -20.46 -18.37 -5.71
C GLU A 71 -21.99 -18.34 -5.50
N HIS A 72 -22.48 -17.48 -4.60
CA HIS A 72 -23.90 -17.33 -4.33
C HIS A 72 -24.58 -16.29 -5.26
N ASN A 73 -23.83 -15.47 -5.98
CA ASN A 73 -24.33 -14.36 -6.79
C ASN A 73 -23.69 -14.33 -8.19
N PRO A 74 -23.83 -15.40 -9.00
CA PRO A 74 -23.13 -15.52 -10.29
C PRO A 74 -23.53 -14.47 -11.33
N GLU A 75 -24.72 -13.87 -11.22
CA GLU A 75 -25.15 -12.79 -12.10
C GLU A 75 -24.62 -11.40 -11.68
N ASN A 76 -24.07 -11.29 -10.47
CA ASN A 76 -23.71 -10.02 -9.83
C ASN A 76 -22.35 -10.11 -9.11
N GLU A 77 -21.38 -10.76 -9.76
CA GLU A 77 -20.06 -11.02 -9.20
C GLU A 77 -19.24 -9.74 -8.97
N ILE A 78 -18.32 -9.83 -8.01
CA ILE A 78 -17.28 -8.85 -7.73
C ILE A 78 -16.04 -9.24 -8.53
N GLU A 79 -15.52 -8.33 -9.35
CA GLU A 79 -14.34 -8.57 -10.18
C GLU A 79 -13.08 -8.75 -9.32
N LEU A 80 -12.49 -9.95 -9.30
CA LEU A 80 -11.27 -10.22 -8.54
C LEU A 80 -9.99 -10.00 -9.37
N ILE A 81 -10.10 -10.15 -10.69
CA ILE A 81 -8.99 -10.10 -11.64
C ILE A 81 -9.30 -9.00 -12.66
N GLN A 82 -8.26 -8.28 -13.10
CA GLN A 82 -8.34 -7.30 -14.16
C GLN A 82 -8.59 -7.96 -15.53
N PRO A 83 -9.13 -7.22 -16.52
CA PRO A 83 -9.29 -7.73 -17.88
C PRO A 83 -8.01 -8.30 -18.50
N GLU A 84 -6.84 -7.79 -18.11
CA GLU A 84 -5.52 -8.24 -18.56
C GLU A 84 -5.00 -9.49 -17.82
N GLY A 85 -5.81 -10.08 -16.93
CA GLY A 85 -5.48 -11.31 -16.19
C GLY A 85 -4.63 -11.10 -14.94
N GLN A 86 -4.42 -9.85 -14.50
CA GLN A 86 -3.66 -9.53 -13.29
C GLN A 86 -4.58 -9.29 -12.10
N ASP A 87 -4.16 -9.67 -10.89
CA ASP A 87 -4.92 -9.35 -9.68
C ASP A 87 -5.06 -7.83 -9.47
N TYR A 88 -6.21 -7.41 -8.94
CA TYR A 88 -6.34 -6.05 -8.42
C TYR A 88 -5.47 -5.88 -7.17
N ASN A 89 -4.96 -4.65 -6.98
CA ASN A 89 -4.41 -4.26 -5.68
C ASN A 89 -5.49 -3.55 -4.88
N TRP A 90 -5.41 -3.66 -3.56
CA TRP A 90 -6.43 -3.18 -2.66
C TRP A 90 -5.83 -2.29 -1.57
N VAL A 91 -6.62 -1.32 -1.12
CA VAL A 91 -6.40 -0.60 0.13
C VAL A 91 -7.66 -0.65 0.95
N PHE A 92 -7.49 -0.67 2.26
CA PHE A 92 -8.55 -0.93 3.21
C PHE A 92 -8.52 0.09 4.33
N PHE A 93 -9.69 0.57 4.72
CA PHE A 93 -9.80 1.49 5.84
C PHE A 93 -11.14 1.36 6.54
N ILE A 94 -11.15 1.65 7.84
CA ILE A 94 -12.37 1.74 8.63
C ILE A 94 -13.11 3.02 8.27
N GLU A 95 -14.41 2.91 8.02
CA GLU A 95 -15.30 4.05 7.92
C GLU A 95 -15.53 4.64 9.31
N ASN A 96 -14.85 5.76 9.56
CA ASN A 96 -14.93 6.49 10.80
C ASN A 96 -15.74 7.78 10.61
N LYS A 97 -16.56 8.15 11.60
CA LYS A 97 -17.28 9.44 11.59
C LYS A 97 -16.36 10.66 11.73
N TRP A 98 -15.15 10.46 12.24
CA TRP A 98 -14.14 11.50 12.46
C TRP A 98 -13.14 11.51 11.31
N HIS A 99 -12.53 12.65 11.04
CA HIS A 99 -11.92 13.03 9.75
C HIS A 99 -10.65 12.25 9.35
N GLN A 100 -10.37 11.10 9.98
CA GLN A 100 -9.22 10.25 9.70
C GLN A 100 -9.67 8.81 9.39
N LYS A 101 -9.43 8.40 8.14
CA LYS A 101 -9.52 7.01 7.71
C LYS A 101 -8.37 6.22 8.36
N GLN A 102 -8.71 5.24 9.20
CA GLN A 102 -7.72 4.33 9.78
C GLN A 102 -7.46 3.18 8.80
N GLY A 103 -6.20 3.04 8.38
CA GLY A 103 -5.80 1.97 7.47
C GLY A 103 -5.85 0.59 8.13
N ILE A 104 -6.08 -0.43 7.31
CA ILE A 104 -6.02 -1.84 7.69
C ILE A 104 -4.82 -2.47 6.98
N THR A 105 -4.00 -3.21 7.72
CA THR A 105 -2.86 -3.97 7.21
C THR A 105 -3.32 -5.39 6.89
N PRO A 106 -3.37 -5.79 5.60
CA PRO A 106 -4.02 -7.06 5.23
C PRO A 106 -3.24 -8.32 5.60
N ASN A 107 -1.94 -8.19 5.83
CA ASN A 107 -1.08 -9.30 6.27
C ASN A 107 -1.13 -9.50 7.79
N GLU A 108 -1.82 -8.64 8.53
CA GLU A 108 -2.06 -8.79 9.97
C GLU A 108 -3.40 -9.47 10.23
N HIS A 109 -3.55 -10.06 11.40
CA HIS A 109 -4.81 -10.66 11.83
C HIS A 109 -5.93 -9.60 11.96
N VAL A 110 -7.19 -10.01 11.82
CA VAL A 110 -8.35 -9.12 12.02
C VAL A 110 -8.29 -8.40 13.36
N GLY A 111 -7.97 -9.10 14.45
CA GLY A 111 -7.87 -8.53 15.79
C GLY A 111 -6.68 -7.61 16.04
N ALA A 112 -5.66 -7.64 15.18
CA ALA A 112 -4.51 -6.74 15.25
C ALA A 112 -4.74 -5.42 14.48
N ASN A 113 -5.80 -5.39 13.67
CA ASN A 113 -6.25 -4.20 12.96
C ASN A 113 -7.25 -3.41 13.82
N PRO A 114 -7.53 -2.13 13.49
CA PRO A 114 -8.52 -1.31 14.19
C PRO A 114 -9.98 -1.72 13.87
N ILE A 115 -10.25 -3.03 13.76
CA ILE A 115 -11.55 -3.60 13.46
C ILE A 115 -12.21 -4.01 14.78
N THR A 116 -13.46 -3.57 14.96
CA THR A 116 -14.32 -3.92 16.10
C THR A 116 -15.69 -4.40 15.61
N GLU A 117 -16.49 -4.97 16.51
CA GLU A 117 -17.86 -5.40 16.22
C GLU A 117 -18.67 -4.30 15.50
N ASN A 118 -19.34 -4.67 14.40
CA ASN A 118 -20.08 -3.80 13.49
C ASN A 118 -19.24 -2.72 12.75
N SER A 119 -17.91 -2.88 12.69
CA SER A 119 -17.07 -2.00 11.86
C SER A 119 -17.48 -2.08 10.39
N VAL A 120 -17.47 -0.92 9.73
CA VAL A 120 -17.63 -0.81 8.29
C VAL A 120 -16.25 -0.64 7.67
N VAL A 121 -15.87 -1.58 6.82
CA VAL A 121 -14.58 -1.64 6.14
C VAL A 121 -14.78 -1.24 4.68
N ILE A 122 -14.16 -0.14 4.29
CA ILE A 122 -14.17 0.30 2.90
C ILE A 122 -13.01 -0.37 2.14
N CYS A 123 -13.33 -1.01 1.03
CA CYS A 123 -12.40 -1.74 0.19
C CYS A 123 -12.25 -1.04 -1.16
N GLU A 124 -11.09 -0.43 -1.42
CA GLU A 124 -10.85 0.29 -2.68
C GLU A 124 -9.80 -0.43 -3.54
N ARG A 125 -10.14 -0.67 -4.81
CA ARG A 125 -9.16 -1.10 -5.82
C ARG A 125 -8.19 0.04 -6.13
N ARG A 126 -6.90 -0.27 -6.17
CA ARG A 126 -5.83 0.61 -6.64
C ARG A 126 -5.14 0.00 -7.84
N ARG A 127 -4.99 0.80 -8.90
CA ARG A 127 -4.05 0.47 -9.98
C ARG A 127 -2.64 0.47 -9.40
N LYS A 128 -1.81 -0.50 -9.77
CA LYS A 128 -0.36 -0.33 -9.65
C LYS A 128 -0.05 0.95 -10.41
N ARG A 129 0.29 2.01 -9.69
CA ARG A 129 0.88 3.19 -10.32
C ARG A 129 2.14 2.63 -10.97
N SER A 130 2.21 2.58 -12.29
CA SER A 130 3.51 2.34 -12.93
C SER A 130 4.41 3.40 -12.31
N VAL A 131 5.44 2.97 -11.61
CA VAL A 131 6.52 3.88 -11.28
C VAL A 131 7.08 4.24 -12.65
N LYS A 132 6.55 5.28 -13.30
CA LYS A 132 7.41 6.14 -14.08
C LYS A 132 8.45 6.53 -13.05
N GLU A 133 9.69 6.09 -13.24
CA GLU A 133 10.83 6.60 -12.50
C GLU A 133 10.54 8.07 -12.24
N VAL A 134 10.58 8.45 -10.96
CA VAL A 134 10.44 9.84 -10.58
C VAL A 134 11.43 10.59 -11.45
N GLN A 135 10.95 11.22 -12.52
CA GLN A 135 11.73 12.20 -13.23
C GLN A 135 12.01 13.22 -12.15
N LYS A 136 13.28 13.26 -11.75
CA LYS A 136 13.83 14.21 -10.80
C LYS A 136 13.43 15.61 -11.26
N ILE A 137 12.26 16.07 -10.84
CA ILE A 137 11.96 17.49 -10.79
C ILE A 137 12.61 17.95 -9.49
N ILE A 138 13.91 18.16 -9.58
CA ILE A 138 14.62 19.03 -8.66
C ILE A 138 13.99 20.42 -8.87
N LYS A 139 13.12 20.81 -7.96
CA LYS A 139 12.97 22.20 -7.54
C LYS A 139 13.62 22.21 -6.14
N SER A 140 14.87 22.65 -6.00
CA SER A 140 15.22 24.01 -5.53
C SER A 140 14.19 24.48 -4.49
N ASP A 141 14.43 24.47 -3.19
CA ASP A 141 15.66 24.68 -2.43
C ASP A 141 15.57 23.86 -1.14
N ASP A 142 16.52 22.97 -0.89
CA ASP A 142 16.94 22.57 0.46
C ASP A 142 18.18 21.68 0.30
N ILE A 143 19.33 22.28 0.57
CA ILE A 143 20.63 21.62 0.50
C ILE A 143 20.73 20.65 1.68
N ILE A 144 20.87 19.35 1.40
CA ILE A 144 21.27 18.35 2.40
C ILE A 144 22.70 17.92 2.08
N TYR A 145 23.65 18.36 2.91
CA TYR A 145 25.04 17.89 2.86
C TYR A 145 25.17 16.57 3.64
N ASP A 146 25.38 15.44 2.96
CA ASP A 146 25.78 14.18 3.60
C ASP A 146 27.32 14.10 3.68
N ALA A 147 27.82 13.67 4.84
CA ALA A 147 29.23 13.58 5.24
C ALA A 147 30.10 12.67 4.34
N ARG A 148 29.49 11.95 3.40
CA ARG A 148 30.18 11.08 2.44
C ARG A 148 30.83 11.84 1.28
N MET A 149 30.50 13.12 1.08
CA MET A 149 31.08 13.98 0.02
C MET A 149 32.39 14.70 0.45
N MET A 150 32.82 14.59 1.71
CA MET A 150 34.06 15.24 2.19
C MET A 150 35.33 14.41 1.95
N ASN A 151 35.22 13.09 1.74
CA ASN A 151 36.40 12.23 1.49
C ASN A 151 36.84 12.18 0.02
N GLU A 152 35.95 12.44 -0.93
CA GLU A 152 36.32 12.55 -2.35
C GLU A 152 36.87 13.94 -2.69
N THR A 153 36.37 14.99 -2.05
CA THR A 153 36.88 16.36 -2.21
C THR A 153 38.29 16.49 -1.59
N ALA A 154 38.55 15.89 -0.43
CA ALA A 154 39.89 15.88 0.16
C ALA A 154 40.92 15.13 -0.71
N LYS A 155 40.54 14.00 -1.33
CA LYS A 155 41.40 13.28 -2.26
C LYS A 155 41.68 14.08 -3.53
N LYS A 156 40.68 14.74 -4.14
CA LYS A 156 40.87 15.56 -5.34
C LYS A 156 41.72 16.80 -5.09
N VAL A 157 41.49 17.53 -3.99
CA VAL A 157 42.27 18.73 -3.63
C VAL A 157 43.75 18.38 -3.37
N GLN A 158 44.02 17.21 -2.78
CA GLN A 158 45.39 16.76 -2.53
C GLN A 158 46.11 16.30 -3.82
N ILE A 159 45.37 15.76 -4.80
CA ILE A 159 45.91 15.38 -6.12
C ILE A 159 46.20 16.63 -6.98
N GLU A 160 45.26 17.58 -7.04
CA GLU A 160 45.41 18.83 -7.81
C GLU A 160 46.49 19.77 -7.23
N GLY A 161 46.67 19.77 -5.90
CA GLY A 161 47.74 20.52 -5.24
C GLY A 161 49.16 19.99 -5.56
N ILE A 162 49.30 18.68 -5.81
CA ILE A 162 50.58 18.06 -6.19
C ILE A 162 50.89 18.29 -7.68
N GLU A 163 49.87 18.34 -8.54
CA GLU A 163 50.04 18.59 -9.97
C GLU A 163 50.36 20.07 -10.26
N ASN A 164 49.70 21.01 -9.57
CA ASN A 164 49.98 22.44 -9.74
C ASN A 164 51.32 22.88 -9.15
N SER A 165 51.89 22.20 -8.13
CA SER A 165 53.23 22.53 -7.63
C SER A 165 54.36 22.04 -8.55
N LYS A 166 54.11 21.06 -9.41
CA LYS A 166 55.08 20.53 -10.40
C LYS A 166 55.12 21.37 -11.68
N SER A 167 54.04 22.08 -12.00
CA SER A 167 53.93 22.90 -13.21
C SER A 167 54.44 24.34 -13.07
N VAL A 168 54.67 24.83 -11.83
CA VAL A 168 55.14 26.20 -11.57
C VAL A 168 56.68 26.31 -11.43
N LYS A 169 57.43 25.19 -11.45
CA LYS A 169 58.91 25.20 -11.31
C LYS A 169 59.70 24.96 -12.59
N LYS A 170 59.15 25.30 -13.77
CA LYS A 170 59.90 25.17 -15.03
C LYS A 170 59.69 26.32 -15.99
N ILE A 171 59.87 27.54 -15.50
CA ILE A 171 60.22 28.70 -16.33
C ILE A 171 61.26 29.51 -15.54
N GLU A 172 62.52 29.10 -15.67
CA GLU A 172 63.75 29.91 -15.77
C GLU A 172 64.95 28.97 -15.88
#